data_AF-A0A699YPM5-F1
#
_entry.id   AF-A0A699YPM5-F1
#
_cell.length_a   1.000
_cell.length_b   1.000
_cell.length_c   1.000
_cell.angle_alpha   90.00
_cell.angle_beta   90.00
_cell.angle_gamma   90.00
#
_symmetry.space_group_name_H-M   'P 1'
#
loop_
_entity.id
_entity.type
_entity.pdbx_description
1 polymer ?
#
loop_
_entity_poly.entity_id
_entity_poly.type
_entity_poly.pdbx_seq_one_letter_code
_entity_poly.pdbx_strand_id
1 'polypeptide(L)'
;MVTKVLRSRADGMRAVMAVLRAAGNLKRCYPEEDEFVLMLRSIIDVNLCKFLSHDVPLMLQALDKMEAEWQGLEFRVLAYKDTGTFIIGGTDEVQMVLDDQIVKIQAMNASPFVKPFKDRASSWEELLQTLQDMLDNWLQCQATWLYLEPIFSSADIVKQMPEEGDKFRTVDDMWRTMMHATHDAPAAIPIAREKERVAALVECNQLLEEVQKGLAAYLEKKRLFFPRFFFLSNDEMLEILSETKDPTRVQPHLKKCFEGIANLDFDDNLVIRAMNSVEKERVPFKVPVDTNKARGAVEKWLVEVEERMFQAIHDVTARSIMDYAAKPRHQWVLEWPGMVVLVVTAVYWTRGGAHTACLVAHACLVALMW
;
A
#
# COMPACT_ATOMS: atom_id res chain seq x y z
N MET A 1 50.57 42.88 5.33
CA MET A 1 51.38 42.23 4.26
C MET A 1 52.68 41.61 4.81
N VAL A 2 53.39 42.26 5.73
CA VAL A 2 54.66 41.76 6.33
C VAL A 2 54.50 40.46 7.15
N THR A 3 53.38 40.26 7.84
CA THR A 3 53.08 39.04 8.61
C THR A 3 52.74 37.81 7.76
N LYS A 4 52.28 37.99 6.51
CA LYS A 4 52.07 36.90 5.53
C LYS A 4 53.39 36.43 4.91
N VAL A 5 54.35 37.35 4.72
CA VAL A 5 55.69 37.07 4.18
C VAL A 5 56.60 36.41 5.23
N LEU A 6 56.44 36.72 6.52
CA LEU A 6 57.20 36.07 7.59
C LEU A 6 56.72 34.63 7.87
N ARG A 7 55.41 34.35 7.77
CA ARG A 7 54.88 32.97 7.84
C ARG A 7 55.38 32.10 6.67
N SER A 8 55.39 32.62 5.44
CA SER A 8 55.88 31.83 4.29
C SER A 8 57.39 31.54 4.35
N ARG A 9 58.21 32.43 4.93
CA ARG A 9 59.65 32.18 5.15
C ARG A 9 59.91 31.13 6.24
N ALA A 10 59.13 31.14 7.32
CA ALA A 10 59.27 30.17 8.40
C ALA A 10 58.87 28.74 7.98
N ASP A 11 57.80 28.61 7.19
CA ASP A 11 57.34 27.32 6.66
C ASP A 11 58.30 26.79 5.59
N GLY A 12 58.85 27.66 4.74
CA GLY A 12 59.89 27.30 3.77
C GLY A 12 61.18 26.78 4.42
N MET A 13 61.64 27.42 5.50
CA MET A 13 62.83 26.95 6.23
C MET A 13 62.61 25.61 6.95
N ARG A 14 61.39 25.33 7.44
CA ARG A 14 61.06 24.04 8.05
C ARG A 14 61.07 22.90 7.03
N ALA A 15 60.54 23.13 5.84
CA ALA A 15 60.58 22.15 4.75
C ALA A 15 62.03 21.83 4.32
N VAL A 16 62.86 22.85 4.16
CA VAL A 16 64.29 22.67 3.84
C VAL A 16 65.01 21.89 4.94
N MET A 17 64.76 22.19 6.21
CA MET A 17 65.37 21.45 7.33
C MET A 17 64.90 19.99 7.42
N ALA A 18 63.66 19.69 7.04
CA ALA A 18 63.15 18.32 6.98
C ALA A 18 63.85 17.49 5.89
N VAL A 19 64.03 18.07 4.70
CA VAL A 19 64.78 17.46 3.59
C VAL A 19 66.24 17.23 3.98
N LEU A 20 66.92 18.22 4.55
CA LEU A 20 68.32 18.09 4.97
C LEU A 20 68.52 17.05 6.08
N ARG A 21 67.58 16.93 7.03
CA ARG A 21 67.62 15.87 8.04
C ARG A 21 67.41 14.49 7.42
N ALA A 22 66.47 14.36 6.47
CA ALA A 22 66.24 13.10 5.75
C ALA A 22 67.46 12.70 4.91
N ALA A 23 68.06 13.64 4.17
CA ALA A 23 69.29 13.45 3.42
C ALA A 23 70.44 13.02 4.33
N GLY A 24 70.61 13.70 5.49
CA GLY A 24 71.63 13.36 6.47
C GLY A 24 71.46 11.96 7.08
N ASN A 25 70.21 11.51 7.28
CA ASN A 25 69.96 10.14 7.71
C ASN A 25 70.27 9.12 6.59
N LEU A 26 69.88 9.42 5.35
CA LEU A 26 70.16 8.56 4.20
C LEU A 26 71.67 8.43 3.93
N LYS A 27 72.46 9.50 4.07
CA LYS A 27 73.92 9.46 3.93
C LYS A 27 74.61 8.61 5.01
N ARG A 28 74.03 8.53 6.23
CA ARG A 28 74.55 7.61 7.27
C ARG A 28 74.26 6.15 6.95
N CYS A 29 73.11 5.85 6.34
CA CYS A 29 72.74 4.49 5.96
C CYS A 29 73.43 4.02 4.68
N TYR A 30 73.73 4.95 3.77
CA TYR A 30 74.35 4.67 2.47
C TYR A 30 75.55 5.62 2.24
N PRO A 31 76.72 5.36 2.85
CA PRO A 31 77.86 6.28 2.84
C PRO A 31 78.48 6.47 1.45
N GLU A 32 78.52 5.41 0.66
CA GLU A 32 79.16 5.36 -0.67
C GLU A 32 78.23 5.80 -1.82
N GLU A 33 76.94 6.06 -1.53
CA GLU A 33 75.99 6.52 -2.54
C GLU A 33 76.22 7.99 -2.90
N ASP A 34 75.90 8.30 -4.16
CA ASP A 34 76.05 9.64 -4.72
C ASP A 34 75.13 10.65 -4.00
N GLU A 35 75.69 11.79 -3.63
CA GLU A 35 74.98 12.78 -2.82
C GLU A 35 73.78 13.40 -3.55
N PHE A 36 73.83 13.52 -4.88
CA PHE A 36 72.70 14.03 -5.65
C PHE A 36 71.55 13.01 -5.67
N VAL A 37 71.85 11.72 -5.77
CA VAL A 37 70.86 10.64 -5.67
C VAL A 37 70.21 10.62 -4.28
N LEU A 38 71.02 10.75 -3.22
CA LEU A 38 70.50 10.81 -1.84
C LEU A 38 69.66 12.06 -1.60
N MET A 39 70.05 13.22 -2.16
CA MET A 39 69.26 14.44 -2.05
C MET A 39 67.93 14.32 -2.79
N LEU A 40 67.93 13.83 -4.03
CA LEU A 40 66.69 13.56 -4.78
C LEU A 40 65.77 12.61 -4.02
N ARG A 41 66.32 11.52 -3.47
CA ARG A 41 65.56 10.56 -2.66
C ARG A 41 65.00 11.18 -1.39
N SER A 42 65.75 12.04 -0.70
CA SER A 42 65.28 12.76 0.49
C SER A 42 64.18 13.78 0.18
N ILE A 43 64.26 14.48 -0.96
CA ILE A 43 63.20 15.39 -1.43
C ILE A 43 61.94 14.57 -1.71
N ILE A 44 62.08 13.46 -2.41
CA ILE A 44 60.98 12.54 -2.70
C ILE A 44 60.39 12.02 -1.39
N ASP A 45 61.20 11.53 -0.45
CA ASP A 45 60.75 10.93 0.82
C ASP A 45 60.12 11.91 1.81
N VAL A 46 60.46 13.20 1.73
CA VAL A 46 59.88 14.27 2.56
C VAL A 46 58.63 14.87 1.92
N ASN A 47 58.55 14.85 0.58
CA ASN A 47 57.35 15.22 -0.15
C ASN A 47 56.38 14.04 -0.35
N LEU A 48 56.82 12.79 -0.12
CA LEU A 48 55.95 11.62 -0.05
C LEU A 48 55.12 11.77 1.22
N CYS A 49 53.82 11.89 1.05
CA CYS A 49 52.92 12.13 2.16
C CYS A 49 52.87 10.83 3.03
N LYS A 50 53.62 10.81 4.14
CA LYS A 50 53.85 9.61 4.97
C LYS A 50 52.67 9.22 5.89
N PHE A 51 51.49 9.81 5.70
CA PHE A 51 50.24 9.38 6.33
C PHE A 51 49.45 8.35 5.51
N LEU A 52 49.79 8.12 4.23
CA LEU A 52 48.97 7.35 3.27
C LEU A 52 49.00 5.81 3.39
N SER A 53 50.00 5.20 4.02
CA SER A 53 50.14 3.74 4.07
C SER A 53 49.33 3.08 5.20
N HIS A 54 48.95 3.83 6.23
CA HIS A 54 48.15 3.29 7.34
C HIS A 54 46.66 3.24 7.02
N ASP A 55 46.16 4.14 6.18
CA ASP A 55 44.72 4.23 5.86
C ASP A 55 44.25 3.12 4.91
N VAL A 56 45.12 2.64 4.00
CA VAL A 56 44.79 1.54 3.08
C VAL A 56 44.49 0.22 3.82
N PRO A 57 45.34 -0.26 4.75
CA PRO A 57 45.02 -1.40 5.59
C PRO A 57 43.75 -1.21 6.43
N LEU A 58 43.49 0.00 6.94
CA LEU A 58 42.30 0.29 7.73
C LEU A 58 41.01 0.20 6.89
N MET A 59 41.01 0.73 5.67
CA MET A 59 39.88 0.61 4.76
C MET A 59 39.64 -0.84 4.29
N LEU A 60 40.72 -1.60 4.05
CA LEU A 60 40.61 -3.03 3.76
C LEU A 60 40.01 -3.81 4.94
N GLN A 61 40.47 -3.56 6.16
CA GLN A 61 39.88 -4.17 7.37
C GLN A 61 38.42 -3.78 7.56
N ALA A 62 38.06 -2.53 7.24
CA ALA A 62 36.67 -2.09 7.27
C ALA A 62 35.81 -2.84 6.24
N LEU A 63 36.32 -3.04 5.02
CA LEU A 63 35.64 -3.81 3.98
C LEU A 63 35.49 -5.30 4.37
N ASP A 64 36.54 -5.91 4.92
CA ASP A 64 36.48 -7.29 5.42
C ASP A 64 35.45 -7.43 6.54
N LYS A 65 35.39 -6.46 7.45
CA LYS A 65 34.39 -6.43 8.53
C LYS A 65 32.97 -6.27 7.97
N MET A 66 32.79 -5.39 6.98
CA MET A 66 31.50 -5.18 6.31
C MET A 66 31.00 -6.48 5.68
N GLU A 67 31.83 -7.17 4.89
CA GLU A 67 31.48 -8.45 4.27
C GLU A 67 31.18 -9.55 5.31
N ALA A 68 31.92 -9.56 6.43
CA ALA A 68 31.72 -10.53 7.51
C ALA A 68 30.41 -10.31 8.30
N GLU A 69 29.94 -9.07 8.43
CA GLU A 69 28.71 -8.72 9.15
C GLU A 69 27.45 -9.29 8.48
N TRP A 70 27.50 -9.55 7.17
CA TRP A 70 26.42 -10.23 6.45
C TRP A 70 26.40 -11.75 6.63
N GLN A 71 27.46 -12.35 7.21
CA GLN A 71 27.49 -13.78 7.47
C GLN A 71 26.53 -14.11 8.61
N GLY A 72 25.46 -14.84 8.30
CA GLY A 72 24.40 -15.19 9.25
C GLY A 72 23.24 -14.20 9.27
N LEU A 73 23.25 -13.16 8.43
CA LEU A 73 22.11 -12.27 8.24
C LEU A 73 21.14 -12.90 7.23
N GLU A 74 19.97 -13.29 7.71
CA GLU A 74 18.96 -14.02 6.94
C GLU A 74 17.64 -13.25 6.91
N PHE A 75 16.94 -13.34 5.78
CA PHE A 75 15.56 -12.88 5.70
C PHE A 75 14.68 -13.79 6.55
N ARG A 76 13.88 -13.19 7.42
CA ARG A 76 12.89 -13.93 8.19
C ARG A 76 11.68 -14.21 7.30
N VAL A 77 11.51 -15.49 6.96
CA VAL A 77 10.42 -15.99 6.13
C VAL A 77 9.35 -16.61 7.01
N LEU A 78 8.10 -16.17 6.86
CA LEU A 78 6.94 -16.56 7.67
C LEU A 78 5.89 -17.23 6.80
N ALA A 79 5.26 -18.29 7.31
CA ALA A 79 4.12 -18.91 6.63
C ALA A 79 2.93 -17.94 6.57
N TYR A 80 2.27 -17.87 5.40
CA TYR A 80 1.12 -16.99 5.19
C TYR A 80 -0.20 -17.77 5.25
N LYS A 81 -0.90 -17.63 6.38
CA LYS A 81 -2.20 -18.31 6.64
C LYS A 81 -2.11 -19.81 6.33
N ASP A 82 -3.19 -20.41 5.81
CA ASP A 82 -3.26 -21.81 5.36
C ASP A 82 -3.10 -21.95 3.83
N THR A 83 -2.48 -20.96 3.18
CA THR A 83 -2.38 -20.90 1.70
C THR A 83 -1.22 -21.71 1.13
N GLY A 84 -0.32 -22.20 1.99
CA GLY A 84 0.88 -22.95 1.59
C GLY A 84 2.05 -22.10 1.07
N THR A 85 1.96 -20.77 1.09
CA THR A 85 3.06 -19.86 0.72
C THR A 85 3.67 -19.15 1.93
N PHE A 86 4.71 -18.36 1.66
CA PHE A 86 5.42 -17.57 2.66
C PHE A 86 5.44 -16.08 2.32
N ILE A 87 5.79 -15.27 3.32
CA ILE A 87 6.06 -13.83 3.21
C ILE A 87 7.34 -13.49 3.98
N ILE A 88 8.00 -12.41 3.61
CA ILE A 88 9.08 -11.83 4.38
C ILE A 88 8.48 -11.02 5.55
N GLY A 89 8.99 -11.22 6.76
CA GLY A 89 8.62 -10.43 7.93
C GLY A 89 9.85 -9.95 8.71
N GLY A 90 9.80 -8.73 9.25
CA GLY A 90 10.87 -8.20 10.11
C GLY A 90 12.18 -7.99 9.36
N THR A 91 12.18 -7.11 8.35
CA THR A 91 13.36 -6.74 7.54
C THR A 91 14.20 -5.64 8.16
N ASP A 92 13.83 -5.13 9.34
CA ASP A 92 14.43 -3.95 9.97
C ASP A 92 15.94 -4.10 10.18
N GLU A 93 16.39 -5.28 10.62
CA GLU A 93 17.82 -5.56 10.85
C GLU A 93 18.61 -5.58 9.54
N VAL A 94 18.07 -6.25 8.51
CA VAL A 94 18.67 -6.29 7.16
C VAL A 94 18.77 -4.89 6.58
N GLN A 95 17.72 -4.11 6.69
CA GLN A 95 17.64 -2.76 6.14
C GLN A 95 18.55 -1.78 6.88
N MET A 96 18.63 -1.88 8.21
CA MET A 96 19.55 -1.08 9.02
C MET A 96 21.02 -1.33 8.64
N VAL A 97 21.43 -2.59 8.49
CA VAL A 97 22.79 -2.95 8.07
C VAL A 97 23.04 -2.50 6.64
N LEU A 98 22.06 -2.65 5.75
CA LEU A 98 22.14 -2.23 4.35
C LEU A 98 22.40 -0.73 4.20
N ASP A 99 21.55 0.10 4.81
CA ASP A 99 21.63 1.56 4.73
C ASP A 99 22.97 2.09 5.25
N ASP A 100 23.40 1.59 6.41
CA ASP A 100 24.67 1.98 7.03
C ASP A 100 25.87 1.56 6.17
N GLN A 101 25.86 0.34 5.61
CA GLN A 101 26.94 -0.14 4.77
C GLN A 101 26.99 0.54 3.39
N ILE A 102 25.86 0.92 2.80
CA ILE A 102 25.80 1.70 1.55
C ILE A 102 26.53 3.05 1.72
N VAL A 103 26.27 3.78 2.81
CA VAL A 103 26.94 5.06 3.08
C VAL A 103 28.45 4.85 3.29
N LYS A 104 28.84 3.80 4.01
CA LYS A 104 30.26 3.46 4.26
C LYS A 104 31.01 3.11 2.97
N ILE A 105 30.43 2.29 2.10
CA ILE A 105 31.11 1.88 0.85
C ILE A 105 31.20 3.04 -0.14
N GLN A 106 30.19 3.92 -0.20
CA GLN A 106 30.22 5.13 -1.03
C GLN A 106 31.33 6.09 -0.58
N ALA A 107 31.45 6.32 0.73
CA ALA A 107 32.55 7.12 1.29
C ALA A 107 33.91 6.49 1.00
N MET A 108 34.00 5.16 1.05
CA MET A 108 35.20 4.40 0.70
C MET A 108 35.57 4.56 -0.77
N ASN A 109 34.61 4.45 -1.69
CA ASN A 109 34.82 4.61 -3.14
C ASN A 109 35.13 6.06 -3.57
N ALA A 110 34.65 7.06 -2.82
CA ALA A 110 35.01 8.46 -3.03
C ALA A 110 36.45 8.79 -2.57
N SER A 111 37.06 7.94 -1.74
CA SER A 111 38.40 8.17 -1.22
C SER A 111 39.50 7.94 -2.27
N PRO A 112 40.52 8.82 -2.37
CA PRO A 112 41.68 8.58 -3.22
C PRO A 112 42.46 7.30 -2.88
N PHE A 113 42.26 6.74 -1.70
CA PHE A 113 42.97 5.57 -1.17
C PHE A 113 42.33 4.23 -1.57
N VAL A 114 41.16 4.24 -2.23
CA VAL A 114 40.48 3.02 -2.68
C VAL A 114 41.21 2.32 -3.83
N LYS A 115 42.10 3.02 -4.54
CA LYS A 115 42.78 2.53 -5.76
C LYS A 115 43.30 1.08 -5.70
N PRO A 116 43.93 0.60 -4.62
CA PRO A 116 44.47 -0.76 -4.58
C PRO A 116 43.40 -1.88 -4.55
N PHE A 117 42.17 -1.58 -4.14
CA PHE A 117 41.07 -2.54 -3.99
C PHE A 117 39.75 -2.00 -4.56
N LYS A 118 39.84 -1.05 -5.49
CA LYS A 118 38.69 -0.35 -6.07
C LYS A 118 37.69 -1.32 -6.68
N ASP A 119 38.15 -2.32 -7.42
CA ASP A 119 37.27 -3.29 -8.07
C ASP A 119 36.45 -4.10 -7.04
N ARG A 120 37.06 -4.45 -5.90
CA ARG A 120 36.36 -5.12 -4.79
C ARG A 120 35.34 -4.19 -4.14
N ALA A 121 35.72 -2.95 -3.84
CA ALA A 121 34.83 -1.99 -3.22
C ALA A 121 33.66 -1.57 -4.13
N SER A 122 33.89 -1.41 -5.43
CA SER A 122 32.85 -1.11 -6.42
C SER A 122 31.92 -2.30 -6.65
N SER A 123 32.44 -3.53 -6.76
CA SER A 123 31.57 -4.72 -6.88
C SER A 123 30.74 -4.98 -5.63
N TRP A 124 31.27 -4.67 -4.43
CA TRP A 124 30.52 -4.72 -3.19
C TRP A 124 29.43 -3.64 -3.15
N GLU A 125 29.73 -2.41 -3.55
CA GLU A 125 28.74 -1.34 -3.66
C GLU A 125 27.60 -1.72 -4.62
N GLU A 126 27.92 -2.23 -5.82
CA GLU A 126 26.91 -2.68 -6.79
C GLU A 126 26.02 -3.78 -6.21
N LEU A 127 26.59 -4.70 -5.42
CA LEU A 127 25.83 -5.78 -4.78
C LEU A 127 24.87 -5.23 -3.71
N LEU A 128 25.32 -4.30 -2.86
CA LEU A 128 24.47 -3.67 -1.85
C LEU A 128 23.36 -2.82 -2.49
N GLN A 129 23.66 -2.08 -3.56
CA GLN A 129 22.65 -1.36 -4.32
C GLN A 129 21.61 -2.31 -4.93
N THR A 130 22.07 -3.44 -5.51
CA THR A 130 21.17 -4.47 -6.03
C THR A 130 20.26 -5.05 -4.93
N LEU A 131 20.80 -5.26 -3.72
CA LEU A 131 20.02 -5.73 -2.58
C LEU A 131 18.98 -4.70 -2.13
N GLN A 132 19.31 -3.40 -2.14
CA GLN A 132 18.38 -2.32 -1.83
C GLN A 132 17.22 -2.31 -2.83
N ASP A 133 17.54 -2.27 -4.13
CA ASP A 133 16.55 -2.28 -5.20
C ASP A 133 15.67 -3.54 -5.12
N MET A 134 16.26 -4.70 -4.81
CA MET A 134 15.54 -5.94 -4.60
C MET A 134 14.57 -5.84 -3.44
N LEU A 135 15.03 -5.37 -2.27
CA LEU A 135 14.23 -5.30 -1.05
C LEU A 135 13.03 -4.35 -1.24
N ASP A 136 13.26 -3.19 -1.86
CA ASP A 136 12.20 -2.21 -2.12
C ASP A 136 11.12 -2.79 -3.06
N ASN A 137 11.52 -3.41 -4.17
CA ASN A 137 10.59 -4.07 -5.07
C ASN A 137 9.86 -5.24 -4.42
N TRP A 138 10.55 -6.00 -3.56
CA TRP A 138 9.96 -7.14 -2.86
C TRP A 138 8.90 -6.71 -1.86
N LEU A 139 9.20 -5.71 -1.04
CA LEU A 139 8.25 -5.18 -0.04
C LEU A 139 7.03 -4.54 -0.72
N GLN A 140 7.23 -3.82 -1.83
CA GLN A 140 6.13 -3.28 -2.63
C GLN A 140 5.26 -4.40 -3.22
N CYS A 141 5.87 -5.43 -3.80
CA CYS A 141 5.17 -6.58 -4.36
C CYS A 141 4.37 -7.30 -3.28
N GLN A 142 4.98 -7.55 -2.12
CA GLN A 142 4.34 -8.20 -0.98
C GLN A 142 3.13 -7.43 -0.49
N ALA A 143 3.26 -6.13 -0.28
CA ALA A 143 2.17 -5.29 0.23
C ALA A 143 0.96 -5.32 -0.72
N THR A 144 1.22 -5.20 -2.02
CA THR A 144 0.16 -5.22 -3.04
C THR A 144 -0.44 -6.62 -3.19
N TRP A 145 0.39 -7.66 -3.22
CA TRP A 145 -0.07 -9.05 -3.31
C TRP A 145 -0.93 -9.44 -2.12
N LEU A 146 -0.55 -9.06 -0.89
CA LEU A 146 -1.33 -9.32 0.33
C LEU A 146 -2.72 -8.67 0.31
N TYR A 147 -2.85 -7.51 -0.33
CA TYR A 147 -4.14 -6.85 -0.52
C TYR A 147 -5.01 -7.55 -1.57
N LEU A 148 -4.41 -7.93 -2.70
CA LEU A 148 -5.12 -8.50 -3.85
C LEU A 148 -5.45 -9.99 -3.69
N GLU A 149 -4.62 -10.77 -2.98
CA GLU A 149 -4.81 -12.20 -2.76
C GLU A 149 -6.20 -12.58 -2.25
N PRO A 150 -6.71 -11.99 -1.15
CA PRO A 150 -8.05 -12.33 -0.67
C PRO A 150 -9.14 -11.92 -1.68
N ILE A 151 -8.94 -10.86 -2.45
CA ILE A 151 -9.91 -10.35 -3.44
C ILE A 151 -10.02 -11.29 -4.63
N PHE A 152 -8.88 -11.66 -5.23
CA PHE A 152 -8.81 -12.53 -6.40
C PHE A 152 -8.90 -14.02 -6.06
N SER A 153 -8.93 -14.38 -4.77
CA SER A 153 -9.36 -15.72 -4.34
C SER A 153 -10.86 -15.98 -4.57
N SER A 154 -11.68 -14.92 -4.65
CA SER A 154 -13.10 -15.03 -4.96
C SER A 154 -13.33 -15.34 -6.44
N ALA A 155 -13.93 -16.50 -6.72
CA ALA A 155 -14.28 -16.92 -8.07
C ALA A 155 -15.27 -15.95 -8.76
N ASP A 156 -16.10 -15.23 -7.99
CA ASP A 156 -17.08 -14.29 -8.53
C ASP A 156 -16.41 -13.02 -9.06
N ILE A 157 -15.37 -12.54 -8.38
CA ILE A 157 -14.55 -11.40 -8.85
C ILE A 157 -13.75 -11.80 -10.09
N VAL A 158 -13.06 -12.94 -10.05
CA VAL A 158 -12.28 -13.44 -11.20
C VAL A 158 -13.17 -13.64 -12.44
N LYS A 159 -14.41 -14.10 -12.27
CA LYS A 159 -15.35 -14.25 -13.38
C LYS A 159 -15.77 -12.92 -14.00
N GLN A 160 -15.81 -11.83 -13.22
CA GLN A 160 -16.14 -10.50 -13.71
C GLN A 160 -14.93 -9.76 -14.30
N MET A 161 -13.72 -10.14 -13.89
CA MET A 161 -12.44 -9.54 -14.28
C MET A 161 -11.42 -10.63 -14.70
N PRO A 162 -11.66 -11.36 -15.81
CA PRO A 162 -10.85 -12.51 -16.18
C PRO A 162 -9.42 -12.11 -16.58
N GLU A 163 -9.26 -10.98 -17.28
CA GLU A 163 -7.93 -10.51 -17.72
C GLU A 163 -7.04 -10.14 -16.52
N GLU A 164 -7.58 -9.40 -15.54
CA GLU A 164 -6.86 -9.09 -14.30
C GLU A 164 -6.64 -10.34 -13.45
N GLY A 165 -7.61 -11.27 -13.43
CA GLY A 165 -7.47 -12.53 -12.71
C GLY A 165 -6.34 -13.42 -13.23
N ASP A 166 -6.15 -13.49 -14.56
CA ASP A 166 -5.05 -14.25 -15.16
C ASP A 166 -3.68 -13.58 -14.92
N LYS A 167 -3.61 -12.25 -14.95
CA LYS A 167 -2.40 -11.50 -14.55
C LYS A 167 -2.05 -11.74 -13.09
N PHE A 168 -3.03 -11.65 -12.19
CA PHE A 168 -2.82 -11.91 -10.77
C PHE A 168 -2.36 -13.35 -10.52
N ARG A 169 -2.94 -14.35 -11.20
CA ARG A 169 -2.49 -15.75 -11.10
C ARG A 169 -1.03 -15.91 -11.53
N THR A 170 -0.62 -15.26 -12.61
CA THR A 170 0.78 -15.27 -13.06
C THR A 170 1.71 -14.74 -11.97
N VAL A 171 1.36 -13.61 -11.35
CA VAL A 171 2.13 -13.07 -10.23
C VAL A 171 2.10 -13.99 -9.00
N ASP A 172 0.96 -14.60 -8.68
CA ASP A 172 0.81 -15.52 -7.55
C ASP A 172 1.73 -16.76 -7.70
N ASP A 173 1.79 -17.35 -8.89
CA ASP A 173 2.65 -18.49 -9.19
C ASP A 173 4.15 -18.12 -9.08
N MET A 174 4.53 -16.95 -9.62
CA MET A 174 5.89 -16.42 -9.50
C MET A 174 6.26 -16.13 -8.04
N TRP A 175 5.36 -15.48 -7.31
CA TRP A 175 5.53 -15.15 -5.89
C TRP A 175 5.74 -16.40 -5.05
N ARG A 176 4.87 -17.41 -5.18
CA ARG A 176 4.98 -18.69 -4.46
C ARG A 176 6.31 -19.37 -4.74
N THR A 177 6.70 -19.48 -6.02
CA THR A 177 7.96 -20.10 -6.43
C THR A 177 9.16 -19.38 -5.80
N MET A 178 9.18 -18.05 -5.86
CA MET A 178 10.25 -17.23 -5.29
C MET A 178 10.32 -17.35 -3.76
N MET A 179 9.17 -17.34 -3.09
CA MET A 179 9.10 -17.42 -1.63
C MET A 179 9.47 -18.81 -1.10
N HIS A 180 9.13 -19.88 -1.82
CA HIS A 180 9.63 -21.23 -1.51
C HIS A 180 11.15 -21.32 -1.63
N ALA A 181 11.74 -20.82 -2.72
CA ALA A 181 13.19 -20.79 -2.89
C ALA A 181 13.89 -19.96 -1.80
N THR A 182 13.26 -18.86 -1.37
CA THR A 182 13.78 -17.99 -0.30
C THR A 182 13.67 -18.65 1.07
N HIS A 183 12.60 -19.40 1.33
CA HIS A 183 12.44 -20.18 2.56
C HIS A 183 13.56 -21.22 2.70
N ASP A 184 13.93 -21.89 1.61
CA ASP A 184 14.98 -22.93 1.62
C ASP A 184 16.40 -22.36 1.75
N ALA A 185 16.63 -21.13 1.27
CA ALA A 185 17.92 -20.43 1.33
C ALA A 185 17.74 -18.94 1.70
N PRO A 186 17.55 -18.60 3.00
CA PRO A 186 17.14 -17.25 3.42
C PRO A 186 18.27 -16.22 3.52
N ALA A 187 19.53 -16.60 3.28
CA ALA A 187 20.67 -15.70 3.43
C ALA A 187 20.61 -14.51 2.46
N ALA A 188 20.76 -13.28 2.98
CA ALA A 188 20.51 -12.06 2.22
C ALA A 188 21.48 -11.86 1.03
N ILE A 189 22.77 -12.08 1.24
CA ILE A 189 23.80 -11.85 0.21
C ILE A 189 23.72 -12.85 -0.96
N PRO A 190 23.55 -14.18 -0.74
CA PRO A 190 23.30 -15.12 -1.84
C PRO A 190 22.10 -14.72 -2.69
N ILE A 191 20.99 -14.34 -2.05
CA ILE A 191 19.79 -13.86 -2.74
C ILE A 191 20.08 -12.59 -3.55
N ALA A 192 20.80 -11.62 -2.99
CA ALA A 192 21.19 -10.39 -3.68
C ALA A 192 21.99 -10.62 -4.98
N ARG A 193 22.71 -11.75 -5.07
CA ARG A 193 23.49 -12.11 -6.27
C ARG A 193 22.63 -12.64 -7.41
N GLU A 194 21.39 -13.06 -7.13
CA GLU A 194 20.43 -13.51 -8.13
C GLU A 194 19.80 -12.33 -8.86
N LYS A 195 20.52 -11.76 -9.84
CA LYS A 195 20.06 -10.58 -10.60
C LYS A 195 18.71 -10.77 -11.30
N GLU A 196 18.38 -12.01 -11.69
CA GLU A 196 17.10 -12.35 -12.31
C GLU A 196 15.91 -12.14 -11.37
N ARG A 197 16.13 -12.23 -10.05
CA ARG A 197 15.08 -12.04 -9.05
C ARG A 197 14.56 -10.60 -9.00
N VAL A 198 15.45 -9.61 -9.17
CA VAL A 198 15.05 -8.20 -9.25
C VAL A 198 14.16 -7.96 -10.48
N ALA A 199 14.56 -8.50 -11.64
CA ALA A 199 13.78 -8.37 -12.86
C ALA A 199 12.38 -9.01 -12.71
N ALA A 200 12.30 -10.20 -12.09
CA ALA A 200 11.03 -10.87 -11.81
C ALA A 200 10.14 -10.06 -10.85
N LEU A 201 10.71 -9.46 -9.80
CA LEU A 201 9.96 -8.60 -8.88
C LEU A 201 9.44 -7.32 -9.54
N VAL A 202 10.25 -6.70 -10.41
CA VAL A 202 9.84 -5.52 -11.19
C VAL A 202 8.68 -5.89 -12.13
N GLU A 203 8.77 -7.04 -12.81
CA GLU A 203 7.67 -7.54 -13.65
C GLU A 203 6.41 -7.82 -12.83
N CYS A 204 6.53 -8.47 -11.66
CA CYS A 204 5.41 -8.69 -10.76
C CYS A 204 4.76 -7.38 -10.33
N ASN A 205 5.55 -6.36 -9.97
CA ASN A 205 5.02 -5.04 -9.59
C ASN A 205 4.28 -4.35 -10.74
N GLN A 206 4.77 -4.45 -11.98
CA GLN A 206 4.06 -3.90 -13.15
C GLN A 206 2.72 -4.60 -13.39
N LEU A 207 2.70 -5.94 -13.33
CA LEU A 207 1.46 -6.71 -13.46
C LEU A 207 0.47 -6.38 -12.34
N LEU A 208 0.95 -6.26 -11.09
CA LEU A 208 0.11 -5.89 -9.95
C LEU A 208 -0.45 -4.47 -10.08
N GLU A 209 0.30 -3.51 -10.62
CA GLU A 209 -0.19 -2.15 -10.89
C GLU A 209 -1.33 -2.17 -11.92
N GLU A 210 -1.19 -2.96 -12.99
CA GLU A 210 -2.26 -3.13 -13.98
C GLU A 210 -3.51 -3.75 -13.35
N VAL A 211 -3.35 -4.76 -12.48
CA VAL A 211 -4.45 -5.40 -11.74
C VAL A 211 -5.12 -4.40 -10.80
N GLN A 212 -4.37 -3.59 -10.05
CA GLN A 212 -4.93 -2.55 -9.18
C GLN A 212 -5.72 -1.51 -9.98
N LYS A 213 -5.21 -1.08 -11.12
CA LYS A 213 -5.89 -0.14 -12.00
C LYS A 213 -7.18 -0.73 -12.57
N GLY A 214 -7.16 -1.99 -12.98
CA GLY A 214 -8.34 -2.72 -13.43
C GLY A 214 -9.40 -2.83 -12.33
N LEU A 215 -8.98 -3.16 -11.10
CA LEU A 215 -9.86 -3.25 -9.93
C LEU A 215 -10.51 -1.91 -9.61
N ALA A 216 -9.74 -0.82 -9.61
CA ALA A 216 -10.28 0.53 -9.39
C ALA A 216 -11.31 0.90 -10.47
N ALA A 217 -11.02 0.65 -11.75
CA ALA A 217 -11.94 0.91 -12.84
C ALA A 217 -13.22 0.07 -12.74
N TYR A 218 -13.11 -1.18 -12.31
CA TYR A 218 -14.25 -2.06 -12.06
C TYR A 218 -15.15 -1.53 -10.94
N LEU A 219 -14.58 -1.12 -9.80
CA LEU A 219 -15.34 -0.55 -8.68
C LEU A 219 -16.02 0.76 -9.08
N GLU A 220 -15.33 1.64 -9.81
CA GLU A 220 -15.92 2.88 -10.34
C GLU A 220 -17.09 2.61 -11.27
N LYS A 221 -16.96 1.64 -12.18
CA LYS A 221 -18.06 1.23 -13.06
C LYS A 221 -19.27 0.77 -12.25
N LYS A 222 -19.06 0.01 -11.17
CA LYS A 222 -20.13 -0.43 -10.27
C LYS A 222 -20.78 0.73 -9.50
N ARG A 223 -20.01 1.74 -9.08
CA ARG A 223 -20.54 2.99 -8.50
C ARG A 223 -21.43 3.76 -9.48
N LEU A 224 -21.09 3.78 -10.76
CA LEU A 224 -21.94 4.41 -11.79
C LEU A 224 -23.27 3.68 -12.01
N PHE A 225 -23.32 2.35 -11.83
CA PHE A 225 -24.58 1.60 -11.90
C PHE A 225 -25.48 1.81 -10.68
N PHE A 226 -24.88 1.98 -9.49
CA PHE A 226 -25.61 2.25 -8.26
C PHE A 226 -24.90 3.36 -7.45
N PRO A 227 -25.28 4.63 -7.64
CA PRO A 227 -24.59 5.79 -7.06
C PRO A 227 -24.48 5.78 -5.52
N ARG A 228 -25.35 5.07 -4.81
CA ARG A 228 -25.25 4.93 -3.34
C ARG A 228 -23.99 4.18 -2.89
N PHE A 229 -23.29 3.48 -3.78
CA PHE A 229 -21.96 2.92 -3.48
C PHE A 229 -20.87 3.99 -3.31
N PHE A 230 -21.09 5.26 -3.68
CA PHE A 230 -20.17 6.35 -3.34
C PHE A 230 -20.06 6.59 -1.81
N PHE A 231 -21.03 6.10 -1.02
CA PHE A 231 -21.00 6.19 0.45
C PHE A 231 -20.23 5.04 1.11
N LEU A 232 -19.76 4.04 0.34
CA LEU A 232 -18.99 2.90 0.83
C LEU A 232 -17.51 3.06 0.53
N SER A 233 -16.66 2.57 1.43
CA SER A 233 -15.23 2.40 1.13
C SER A 233 -15.02 1.30 0.08
N ASN A 234 -13.84 1.24 -0.53
CA ASN A 234 -13.50 0.17 -1.48
C ASN A 234 -13.58 -1.22 -0.82
N ASP A 235 -13.12 -1.35 0.42
CA ASP A 235 -13.13 -2.62 1.15
C ASP A 235 -14.56 -3.09 1.46
N GLU A 236 -15.43 -2.18 1.89
CA GLU A 236 -16.86 -2.48 2.10
C GLU A 236 -17.55 -2.90 0.80
N MET A 237 -17.19 -2.26 -0.30
CA MET A 237 -17.72 -2.60 -1.61
C MET A 237 -17.25 -3.99 -2.08
N LEU A 238 -15.99 -4.33 -1.80
CA LEU A 238 -15.43 -5.66 -2.10
C LEU A 238 -16.06 -6.75 -1.21
N GLU A 239 -16.32 -6.48 0.06
CA GLU A 239 -17.05 -7.40 0.94
C GLU A 239 -18.44 -7.73 0.36
N ILE A 240 -19.15 -6.74 -0.17
CA ILE A 240 -20.47 -6.94 -0.81
C ILE A 240 -20.35 -7.71 -2.13
N LEU A 241 -19.30 -7.45 -2.94
CA LEU A 241 -19.14 -8.04 -4.27
C LEU A 241 -18.45 -9.40 -4.28
N SER A 242 -17.74 -9.76 -3.21
CA SER A 242 -16.92 -10.98 -3.12
C SER A 242 -17.73 -12.26 -2.92
N GLU A 243 -18.90 -12.19 -2.28
CA GLU A 243 -19.76 -13.35 -2.01
C GLU A 243 -21.16 -13.12 -2.61
N THR A 244 -21.27 -13.26 -3.93
CA THR A 244 -22.53 -12.93 -4.63
C THR A 244 -23.64 -13.95 -4.39
N LYS A 245 -23.32 -15.10 -3.77
CA LYS A 245 -24.26 -16.19 -3.46
C LYS A 245 -25.09 -15.92 -2.20
N ASP A 246 -24.56 -15.15 -1.25
CA ASP A 246 -25.27 -14.80 -0.01
C ASP A 246 -25.58 -13.29 0.01
N PRO A 247 -26.79 -12.88 -0.44
CA PRO A 247 -27.18 -11.48 -0.47
C PRO A 247 -27.36 -10.88 0.93
N THR A 248 -27.39 -11.68 2.00
CA THR A 248 -27.53 -11.15 3.37
C THR A 248 -26.27 -10.43 3.85
N ARG A 249 -25.12 -10.66 3.19
CA ARG A 249 -23.84 -9.99 3.48
C ARG A 249 -23.89 -8.47 3.32
N VAL A 250 -24.84 -7.94 2.54
CA VAL A 250 -25.02 -6.50 2.35
C VAL A 250 -25.59 -5.80 3.59
N GLN A 251 -26.27 -6.53 4.49
CA GLN A 251 -27.04 -5.97 5.61
C GLN A 251 -26.24 -4.99 6.50
N PRO A 252 -24.97 -5.25 6.88
CA PRO A 252 -24.17 -4.33 7.69
C PRO A 252 -23.91 -2.99 6.99
N HIS A 253 -23.86 -2.98 5.66
CA HIS A 253 -23.51 -1.82 4.84
C HIS A 253 -24.73 -1.03 4.37
N LEU A 254 -25.93 -1.60 4.44
CA LEU A 254 -27.16 -0.98 3.93
C LEU A 254 -27.44 0.40 4.55
N LYS A 255 -27.13 0.60 5.84
CA LYS A 255 -27.32 1.88 6.54
C LYS A 255 -26.54 3.04 5.91
N LYS A 256 -25.42 2.74 5.25
CA LYS A 256 -24.62 3.75 4.54
C LYS A 256 -25.19 4.03 3.15
N CYS A 257 -25.75 3.02 2.49
CA CYS A 257 -26.38 3.18 1.18
C CYS A 257 -27.77 3.83 1.27
N PHE A 258 -28.53 3.55 2.33
CA PHE A 258 -29.89 4.00 2.56
C PHE A 258 -30.03 4.51 3.99
N GLU A 259 -30.33 5.81 4.13
CA GLU A 259 -30.55 6.41 5.45
C GLU A 259 -31.80 5.83 6.15
N GLY A 260 -32.87 5.58 5.38
CA GLY A 260 -34.15 5.08 5.90
C GLY A 260 -34.26 3.56 6.05
N ILE A 261 -33.25 2.78 5.64
CA ILE A 261 -33.27 1.31 5.70
C ILE A 261 -32.14 0.81 6.59
N ALA A 262 -32.51 0.23 7.73
CA ALA A 262 -31.56 -0.41 8.63
C ALA A 262 -31.21 -1.84 8.19
N ASN A 263 -32.22 -2.61 7.74
CA ASN A 263 -32.05 -3.95 7.20
C ASN A 263 -33.27 -4.35 6.34
N LEU A 264 -33.12 -5.44 5.59
CA LEU A 264 -34.14 -6.03 4.73
C LEU A 264 -34.60 -7.39 5.27
N ASP A 265 -35.88 -7.71 5.10
CA ASP A 265 -36.42 -9.03 5.41
C ASP A 265 -36.24 -9.98 4.21
N PHE A 266 -35.28 -10.90 4.32
CA PHE A 266 -35.09 -12.00 3.39
C PHE A 266 -35.90 -13.22 3.85
N ASP A 267 -36.57 -13.90 2.91
CA ASP A 267 -37.13 -15.23 3.16
C ASP A 267 -36.13 -16.36 2.86
N ASP A 268 -36.55 -17.61 3.08
CA ASP A 268 -35.71 -18.80 2.85
C ASP A 268 -35.23 -18.95 1.40
N ASN A 269 -35.89 -18.29 0.44
CA ASN A 269 -35.51 -18.27 -0.97
C ASN A 269 -34.70 -17.02 -1.36
N LEU A 270 -34.23 -16.25 -0.38
CA LEU A 270 -33.48 -15.01 -0.56
C LEU A 270 -34.29 -13.92 -1.27
N VAL A 271 -35.62 -13.97 -1.14
CA VAL A 271 -36.53 -12.95 -1.69
C VAL A 271 -36.80 -11.90 -0.60
N ILE A 272 -36.64 -10.63 -0.97
CA ILE A 272 -36.82 -9.50 -0.07
C ILE A 272 -38.30 -9.12 -0.02
N ARG A 273 -38.88 -9.14 1.19
CA ARG A 273 -40.32 -8.92 1.40
C ARG A 273 -40.67 -7.61 2.09
N ALA A 274 -39.75 -7.04 2.86
CA ALA A 274 -39.95 -5.80 3.58
C ALA A 274 -38.62 -5.09 3.84
N MET A 275 -38.71 -3.81 4.14
CA MET A 275 -37.62 -3.01 4.68
C MET A 275 -37.94 -2.61 6.12
N ASN A 276 -36.91 -2.54 6.96
CA ASN A 276 -37.03 -2.16 8.36
C ASN A 276 -36.18 -0.91 8.65
N SER A 277 -36.75 0.04 9.38
CA SER A 277 -36.05 1.25 9.83
C SER A 277 -35.22 1.01 11.10
N VAL A 278 -34.42 2.01 11.49
CA VAL A 278 -33.63 1.98 12.73
C VAL A 278 -34.54 1.97 13.97
N GLU A 279 -35.70 2.62 13.87
CA GLU A 279 -36.76 2.69 14.87
C GLU A 279 -37.62 1.41 14.92
N LYS A 280 -37.26 0.39 14.13
CA LYS A 280 -37.95 -0.90 14.00
C LYS A 280 -39.32 -0.78 13.34
N GLU A 281 -39.54 0.24 12.51
CA GLU A 281 -40.71 0.30 11.65
C GLU A 281 -40.53 -0.67 10.49
N ARG A 282 -41.52 -1.53 10.27
CA ARG A 282 -41.51 -2.52 9.19
C ARG A 282 -42.46 -2.11 8.08
N VAL A 283 -41.93 -1.93 6.88
CA VAL A 283 -42.71 -1.58 5.68
C VAL A 283 -42.62 -2.72 4.66
N PRO A 284 -43.71 -3.47 4.43
CA PRO A 284 -43.72 -4.55 3.43
C PRO A 284 -43.70 -3.98 2.02
N PHE A 285 -42.93 -4.63 1.14
CA PHE A 285 -42.95 -4.33 -0.28
C PHE A 285 -44.20 -4.89 -0.94
N LYS A 286 -44.80 -4.10 -1.84
CA LYS A 286 -45.96 -4.50 -2.63
C LYS A 286 -45.63 -5.62 -3.61
N VAL A 287 -44.46 -5.51 -4.25
CA VAL A 287 -43.88 -6.53 -5.12
C VAL A 287 -42.54 -6.92 -4.51
N PRO A 288 -42.34 -8.20 -4.15
CA PRO A 288 -41.10 -8.63 -3.54
C PRO A 288 -39.94 -8.63 -4.56
N VAL A 289 -38.72 -8.42 -4.07
CA VAL A 289 -37.50 -8.39 -4.90
C VAL A 289 -36.78 -9.74 -4.79
N ASP A 290 -36.64 -10.44 -5.90
CA ASP A 290 -35.96 -11.74 -5.95
C ASP A 290 -34.50 -11.55 -6.35
N THR A 291 -33.59 -11.75 -5.39
CA THR A 291 -32.15 -11.54 -5.58
C THR A 291 -31.55 -12.51 -6.59
N ASN A 292 -32.11 -13.71 -6.76
CA ASN A 292 -31.60 -14.72 -7.69
C ASN A 292 -31.72 -14.27 -9.15
N LYS A 293 -32.69 -13.41 -9.48
CA LYS A 293 -32.87 -12.86 -10.84
C LYS A 293 -31.68 -12.01 -11.28
N ALA A 294 -30.95 -11.43 -10.33
CA ALA A 294 -29.77 -10.62 -10.62
C ALA A 294 -28.52 -11.44 -10.99
N ARG A 295 -28.56 -12.77 -10.83
CA ARG A 295 -27.45 -13.70 -11.17
C ARG A 295 -26.11 -13.27 -10.56
N GLY A 296 -26.13 -12.87 -9.28
CA GLY A 296 -24.95 -12.42 -8.53
C GLY A 296 -24.58 -10.94 -8.72
N ALA A 297 -25.28 -10.19 -9.60
CA ALA A 297 -25.04 -8.76 -9.75
C ALA A 297 -25.77 -7.96 -8.64
N VAL A 298 -25.09 -7.72 -7.53
CA VAL A 298 -25.67 -7.08 -6.34
C VAL A 298 -26.26 -5.70 -6.66
N GLU A 299 -25.61 -4.94 -7.54
CA GLU A 299 -26.08 -3.62 -7.95
C GLU A 299 -27.48 -3.64 -8.59
N LYS A 300 -27.85 -4.72 -9.29
CA LYS A 300 -29.12 -4.79 -10.03
C LYS A 300 -30.31 -4.92 -9.10
N TRP A 301 -30.23 -5.80 -8.12
CA TRP A 301 -31.34 -6.00 -7.19
C TRP A 301 -31.40 -4.86 -6.16
N LEU A 302 -30.28 -4.20 -5.83
CA LEU A 302 -30.29 -2.98 -5.00
C LEU A 302 -31.01 -1.80 -5.67
N VAL A 303 -30.83 -1.62 -6.99
CA VAL A 303 -31.61 -0.65 -7.77
C VAL A 303 -33.10 -1.00 -7.73
N GLU A 304 -33.45 -2.30 -7.83
CA GLU A 304 -34.85 -2.72 -7.69
C GLU A 304 -35.39 -2.45 -6.28
N VAL A 305 -34.60 -2.69 -5.23
CA VAL A 305 -34.99 -2.34 -3.84
C VAL A 305 -35.26 -0.85 -3.70
N GLU A 306 -34.43 0.01 -4.29
CA GLU A 306 -34.67 1.46 -4.29
C GLU A 306 -36.00 1.81 -4.97
N GLU A 307 -36.29 1.22 -6.13
CA GLU A 307 -37.58 1.42 -6.81
C GLU A 307 -38.77 0.92 -5.96
N ARG A 308 -38.64 -0.27 -5.34
CA ARG A 308 -39.68 -0.85 -4.49
C ARG A 308 -39.89 -0.07 -3.19
N MET A 309 -38.84 0.53 -2.65
CA MET A 309 -38.91 1.42 -1.49
C MET A 309 -39.87 2.58 -1.77
N PHE A 310 -39.69 3.30 -2.89
CA PHE A 310 -40.58 4.39 -3.27
C PHE A 310 -42.02 3.92 -3.48
N GLN A 311 -42.22 2.79 -4.16
CA GLN A 311 -43.55 2.22 -4.40
C GLN A 311 -44.25 1.84 -3.08
N ALA A 312 -43.52 1.26 -2.13
CA ALA A 312 -44.07 0.84 -0.85
C ALA A 312 -44.47 2.04 0.02
N ILE A 313 -43.63 3.08 0.11
CA ILE A 313 -43.97 4.29 0.86
C ILE A 313 -45.17 5.00 0.24
N HIS A 314 -45.23 5.10 -1.09
CA HIS A 314 -46.39 5.69 -1.77
C HIS A 314 -47.68 4.90 -1.49
N ASP A 315 -47.62 3.57 -1.56
CA ASP A 315 -48.77 2.69 -1.30
C ASP A 315 -49.25 2.77 0.16
N VAL A 316 -48.35 2.69 1.13
CA VAL A 316 -48.68 2.78 2.56
C VAL A 316 -49.24 4.17 2.89
N THR A 317 -48.66 5.24 2.32
CA THR A 317 -49.14 6.61 2.52
C THR A 317 -50.54 6.77 1.93
N ALA A 318 -50.79 6.29 0.70
CA ALA A 318 -52.11 6.38 0.07
C ALA A 318 -53.18 5.63 0.87
N ARG A 319 -52.89 4.41 1.34
CA ARG A 319 -53.81 3.65 2.20
C ARG A 319 -54.07 4.37 3.52
N SER A 320 -53.03 4.94 4.13
CA SER A 320 -53.15 5.68 5.38
C SER A 320 -53.98 6.96 5.25
N ILE A 321 -53.88 7.69 4.12
CA ILE A 321 -54.75 8.84 3.81
C ILE A 321 -56.21 8.42 3.75
N MET A 322 -56.53 7.32 3.05
CA MET A 322 -57.91 6.83 2.96
C MET A 322 -58.45 6.39 4.33
N ASP A 323 -57.61 5.76 5.14
CA ASP A 323 -57.96 5.27 6.47
C ASP A 323 -58.11 6.39 7.53
N TYR A 324 -57.38 7.50 7.38
CA TYR A 324 -57.40 8.63 8.32
C TYR A 324 -58.81 9.20 8.53
N ALA A 325 -59.62 9.27 7.48
CA ALA A 325 -60.99 9.77 7.56
C ALA A 325 -61.99 8.76 8.15
N ALA A 326 -61.65 7.46 8.15
CA ALA A 326 -62.54 6.39 8.57
C ALA A 326 -62.44 6.07 10.07
N LYS A 327 -61.30 6.34 10.72
CA LYS A 327 -61.02 5.92 12.09
C LYS A 327 -60.73 7.09 13.04
N PRO A 328 -60.96 6.92 14.36
CA PRO A 328 -60.49 7.88 15.35
C PRO A 328 -58.95 8.01 15.34
N ARG A 329 -58.46 9.25 15.40
CA ARG A 329 -57.03 9.57 15.30
C ARG A 329 -56.13 8.75 16.24
N HIS A 330 -56.55 8.55 17.49
CA HIS A 330 -55.74 7.85 18.49
C HIS A 330 -55.51 6.36 18.17
N GLN A 331 -56.43 5.73 17.43
CA GLN A 331 -56.27 4.35 16.94
C GLN A 331 -55.43 4.34 15.66
N TRP A 332 -55.75 5.22 14.72
CA TRP A 332 -55.03 5.33 13.44
C TRP A 332 -53.52 5.59 13.63
N VAL A 333 -53.12 6.47 14.56
CA VAL A 333 -51.69 6.75 14.82
C VAL A 333 -50.90 5.51 15.26
N LEU A 334 -51.54 4.51 15.88
CA LEU A 334 -50.87 3.29 16.36
C LEU A 334 -50.79 2.18 15.28
N GLU A 335 -51.56 2.30 14.20
CA GLU A 335 -51.66 1.27 13.15
C GLU A 335 -50.74 1.56 11.94
N TRP A 336 -50.28 2.80 11.78
CA TRP A 336 -49.50 3.24 10.63
C TRP A 336 -48.06 3.63 11.03
N PRO A 337 -47.06 3.47 10.13
CA PRO A 337 -45.69 3.89 10.40
C PRO A 337 -45.61 5.38 10.78
N GLY A 338 -44.72 5.75 11.69
CA GLY A 338 -44.62 7.10 12.26
C GLY A 338 -44.36 8.17 11.21
N MET A 339 -43.46 7.91 10.24
CA MET A 339 -43.22 8.81 9.11
C MET A 339 -44.49 9.04 8.29
N VAL A 340 -45.28 7.99 8.04
CA VAL A 340 -46.54 8.09 7.28
C VAL A 340 -47.58 8.89 8.08
N VAL A 341 -47.67 8.64 9.38
CA VAL A 341 -48.56 9.39 10.28
C VAL A 341 -48.30 10.90 10.23
N LEU A 342 -47.03 11.30 10.24
CA LEU A 342 -46.62 12.71 10.14
C LEU A 342 -46.99 13.32 8.79
N VAL A 343 -46.69 12.62 7.69
CA VAL A 343 -46.99 13.07 6.32
C VAL A 343 -48.50 13.24 6.13
N VAL A 344 -49.30 12.23 6.50
CA VAL A 344 -50.77 12.31 6.35
C VAL A 344 -51.36 13.39 7.24
N THR A 345 -50.85 13.56 8.47
CA THR A 345 -51.27 14.67 9.34
C THR A 345 -50.99 16.03 8.70
N ALA A 346 -49.81 16.22 8.11
CA ALA A 346 -49.46 17.45 7.40
C ALA A 346 -50.33 17.68 6.16
N VAL A 347 -50.64 16.62 5.39
CA VAL A 347 -51.56 16.69 4.24
C VAL A 347 -52.96 17.11 4.67
N TYR A 348 -53.51 16.54 5.74
CA TYR A 348 -54.83 16.92 6.24
C TYR A 348 -54.84 18.31 6.88
N TRP A 349 -53.78 18.68 7.61
CA TRP A 349 -53.64 20.02 8.19
C TRP A 349 -53.57 21.08 7.09
N THR A 350 -52.75 20.87 6.06
CA THR A 350 -52.67 21.79 4.91
C THR A 350 -53.96 21.81 4.10
N ARG A 351 -54.63 20.67 3.89
CA ARG A 351 -55.95 20.63 3.22
C ARG A 351 -57.04 21.35 4.01
N GLY A 352 -57.01 21.30 5.34
CA GLY A 352 -57.90 22.06 6.22
C GLY A 352 -57.53 23.55 6.30
N GLY A 353 -56.27 23.91 6.04
CA GLY A 353 -55.75 25.28 6.07
C GLY A 353 -55.65 25.99 4.71
N ALA A 354 -55.91 25.32 3.59
CA ALA A 354 -55.69 25.87 2.26
C ALA A 354 -56.87 26.73 1.76
N HIS A 355 -56.97 27.94 2.31
CA HIS A 355 -56.99 29.12 1.42
C HIS A 355 -55.58 29.56 1.01
N THR A 356 -54.51 28.93 1.53
CA THR A 356 -53.12 29.21 1.14
C THR A 356 -52.23 27.96 1.27
N ALA A 357 -51.25 27.82 0.36
CA ALA A 357 -50.11 26.87 0.37
C ALA A 357 -50.26 25.52 -0.36
N CYS A 358 -50.27 25.58 -1.70
CA CYS A 358 -49.96 24.47 -2.62
C CYS A 358 -48.46 24.05 -2.61
N LEU A 359 -47.65 24.49 -1.63
CA LEU A 359 -46.18 24.38 -1.66
C LEU A 359 -45.58 23.31 -0.73
N VAL A 360 -46.33 22.78 0.25
CA VAL A 360 -45.75 21.94 1.31
C VAL A 360 -45.62 20.46 0.90
N ALA A 361 -46.52 19.94 0.06
CA ALA A 361 -46.48 18.53 -0.33
C ALA A 361 -45.25 18.18 -1.19
N HIS A 362 -44.77 19.11 -2.02
CA HIS A 362 -43.54 18.90 -2.80
C HIS A 362 -42.29 19.11 -1.93
N ALA A 363 -42.31 20.06 -0.99
CA ALA A 363 -41.18 20.37 -0.12
C ALA A 363 -40.89 19.26 0.91
N CYS A 364 -41.90 18.58 1.48
CA CYS A 364 -41.66 17.45 2.38
C CYS A 364 -41.15 16.19 1.65
N LEU A 365 -41.60 15.96 0.42
CA LEU A 365 -41.04 14.90 -0.43
C LEU A 365 -39.60 15.20 -0.84
N VAL A 366 -39.24 16.46 -1.08
CA VAL A 366 -37.87 16.89 -1.42
C VAL A 366 -36.94 16.95 -0.19
N ALA A 367 -37.46 17.24 1.01
CA ALA A 367 -36.69 17.12 2.26
C ALA A 367 -36.39 15.66 2.64
N LEU A 368 -37.07 14.69 2.01
CA LEU A 368 -36.79 13.25 2.07
C LEU A 368 -35.85 12.79 0.94
N MET A 369 -35.37 13.69 0.06
CA MET A 369 -34.53 13.37 -1.11
C MET A 369 -33.03 13.62 -0.88
N TRP A 370 -32.61 14.02 0.32
CA TRP A 370 -31.21 14.27 0.67
C TRP A 370 -30.83 13.62 1.99
#